data_AF-A0A3C1HCV1-F1
#
_entry.id   AF-A0A3C1HCV1-F1
#
_cell.length_a   1.000
_cell.length_b   1.000
_cell.length_c   1.000
_cell.angle_alpha   90.00
_cell.angle_beta   90.00
_cell.angle_gamma   90.00
#
_symmetry.space_group_name_H-M   'P 1'
#
loop_
_entity.id
_entity.type
_entity.pdbx_description
1 polymer ?
#
loop_
_entity_poly.entity_id
_entity_poly.type
_entity_poly.pdbx_seq_one_letter_code
_entity_poly.pdbx_strand_id
1 'polypeptide(L)'
;SQGTVADPAAAAPSTGRNIPLSFLTVSIPVHYQISDLKAYAYNYANSGEVLEQVANREVVRYFAETDTRELLSKGQEFAAAELQRRLQARIDSDYHLGVKILFLGLQDIHPPVRVAADYEQVVSARQGVETNRLDAVAFASATNLLAETEARRIINEEGARSTNRLVEKVATAARFTNLLTAYSASPVVYRHRMFLQAYTNGLANSRKIIFTSTNMDEVIQYDAQQRLSSDIIQRLAPPKK
;
A
#
# COMPACT_ATOMS: atom_id res chain seq x y z
N SER A 1 -60.52 28.25 8.00
CA SER A 1 -59.98 29.47 7.38
C SER A 1 -58.60 29.16 6.84
N GLN A 2 -58.46 29.37 5.53
CA GLN A 2 -57.22 29.44 4.74
C GLN A 2 -56.40 28.16 4.55
N GLY A 3 -56.82 27.36 3.56
CA GLY A 3 -55.94 26.54 2.74
C GLY A 3 -56.28 26.84 1.28
N THR A 4 -55.41 27.57 0.56
CA THR A 4 -55.60 27.94 -0.85
C THR A 4 -54.27 27.85 -1.59
N VAL A 5 -54.18 26.81 -2.41
CA VAL A 5 -53.64 26.73 -3.79
C VAL A 5 -52.16 27.08 -4.04
N ALA A 6 -51.42 26.06 -4.51
CA ALA A 6 -50.43 26.23 -5.57
C ALA A 6 -50.37 24.95 -6.44
N ASP A 7 -50.48 25.18 -7.73
CA ASP A 7 -50.60 24.31 -8.91
C ASP A 7 -49.33 23.45 -9.18
N PRO A 8 -49.39 22.21 -9.73
CA PRO A 8 -48.21 21.50 -10.21
C PRO A 8 -47.99 21.81 -11.70
N ALA A 9 -47.43 22.98 -12.01
CA ALA A 9 -47.01 23.32 -13.36
C ALA A 9 -45.59 22.80 -13.65
N ALA A 10 -45.54 21.69 -14.40
CA ALA A 10 -44.52 21.32 -15.39
C ALA A 10 -43.13 22.00 -15.28
N ALA A 11 -42.18 21.34 -14.62
CA ALA A 11 -40.77 21.64 -14.78
C ALA A 11 -40.25 20.94 -16.05
N ALA A 12 -40.19 21.67 -17.17
CA ALA A 12 -39.49 21.24 -18.37
C ALA A 12 -37.97 21.20 -18.08
N PRO A 13 -37.22 20.19 -18.56
CA PRO A 13 -35.77 20.22 -18.49
C PRO A 13 -35.25 21.27 -19.46
N SER A 14 -34.74 22.39 -18.94
CA SER A 14 -33.93 23.31 -19.73
C SER A 14 -32.69 22.56 -20.18
N THR A 15 -32.72 22.06 -21.42
CA THR A 15 -31.54 21.62 -22.14
C THR A 15 -30.74 22.87 -22.47
N GLY A 16 -30.09 23.42 -21.44
CA GLY A 16 -29.01 24.37 -21.59
C GLY A 16 -27.91 23.62 -22.30
N ARG A 17 -27.87 23.76 -23.63
CA ARG A 17 -26.68 23.44 -24.41
C ARG A 17 -25.61 24.39 -23.88
N ASN A 18 -24.86 23.93 -22.90
CA ASN A 18 -23.67 24.58 -22.40
C ASN A 18 -22.71 24.62 -23.59
N ILE A 19 -22.77 25.69 -24.37
CA ILE A 19 -21.68 26.09 -25.24
C ILE A 19 -20.69 26.70 -24.24
N PRO A 20 -19.58 26.04 -23.88
CA PRO A 20 -18.60 26.68 -23.04
C PRO A 20 -18.00 27.82 -23.87
N LEU A 21 -18.50 29.04 -23.69
CA LEU A 21 -17.73 30.23 -24.02
C LEU A 21 -16.62 30.30 -22.98
N SER A 22 -15.55 29.56 -23.25
CA SER A 22 -14.30 29.65 -22.53
C SER A 22 -13.69 31.01 -22.86
N PHE A 23 -14.01 32.02 -22.05
CA PHE A 23 -13.26 33.28 -22.03
C PHE A 23 -11.89 32.99 -21.41
N LEU A 24 -10.98 32.45 -22.22
CA LEU A 24 -9.58 32.26 -21.87
C LEU A 24 -8.81 33.49 -22.33
N THR A 25 -8.27 34.25 -21.38
CA THR A 25 -7.28 35.28 -21.69
C THR A 25 -5.93 34.60 -21.82
N VAL A 26 -5.38 34.57 -23.03
CA VAL A 26 -4.08 33.95 -23.32
C VAL A 26 -3.12 35.04 -23.77
N SER A 27 -1.93 35.11 -23.15
CA SER A 27 -0.82 35.94 -23.63
C SER A 27 0.15 35.05 -24.40
N ILE A 28 0.41 35.39 -25.66
CA ILE A 28 1.23 34.59 -26.58
C ILE A 28 2.38 35.45 -27.08
N PRO A 29 3.62 35.28 -26.57
CA PRO A 29 4.78 35.94 -27.15
C PRO A 29 5.07 35.36 -28.54
N VAL A 30 5.17 36.23 -29.54
CA VAL A 30 5.55 35.88 -30.91
C VAL A 30 6.88 36.57 -31.25
N HIS A 31 7.90 35.76 -31.51
CA HIS A 31 9.21 36.25 -31.97
C HIS A 31 9.37 35.98 -33.46
N TYR A 32 9.71 37.02 -34.21
CA TYR A 32 9.88 36.95 -35.66
C TYR A 32 11.16 37.62 -36.12
N GLN A 33 11.65 37.20 -37.29
CA GLN A 33 12.78 37.78 -37.98
C GLN A 33 12.38 38.13 -39.41
N ILE A 34 12.74 39.35 -39.84
CA ILE A 34 12.54 39.79 -41.22
C ILE A 34 13.55 39.06 -42.10
N SER A 35 13.07 38.23 -43.02
CA SER A 35 13.89 37.47 -43.96
C SER A 35 14.04 38.19 -45.30
N ASP A 36 12.98 38.87 -45.75
CA ASP A 36 13.01 39.73 -46.94
C ASP A 36 12.54 41.15 -46.59
N LEU A 37 13.51 42.08 -46.51
CA LEU A 37 13.26 43.48 -46.19
C LEU A 37 12.45 44.20 -47.27
N LYS A 38 12.56 43.80 -48.54
CA LYS A 38 11.82 44.44 -49.63
C LYS A 38 10.35 44.08 -49.57
N ALA A 39 10.04 42.80 -49.38
CA ALA A 39 8.66 42.34 -49.19
C ALA A 39 8.03 42.99 -47.94
N TYR A 40 8.78 43.08 -46.84
CA TYR A 40 8.30 43.69 -45.60
C TYR A 40 8.06 45.20 -45.71
N ALA A 41 8.92 45.94 -46.43
CA ALA A 41 8.82 47.41 -46.51
C ALA A 41 7.85 47.92 -47.60
N TYR A 42 7.61 47.13 -48.66
CA TYR A 42 6.88 47.61 -49.84
C TYR A 42 5.50 46.97 -50.04
N ASN A 43 5.20 45.80 -49.46
CA ASN A 43 3.90 45.16 -49.68
C ASN A 43 2.77 45.80 -48.86
N TYR A 44 3.05 46.29 -47.65
CA TYR A 44 2.03 46.88 -46.77
C TYR A 44 2.53 48.15 -46.09
N ALA A 45 1.61 49.11 -45.88
CA ALA A 45 1.90 50.38 -45.20
C ALA A 45 2.30 50.19 -43.72
N ASN A 46 1.84 49.12 -43.08
CA ASN A 46 2.21 48.74 -41.72
C ASN A 46 2.27 47.21 -41.58
N SER A 47 3.35 46.61 -42.09
CA SER A 47 3.57 45.15 -42.06
C SER A 47 3.59 44.54 -40.65
N GLY A 48 3.93 45.32 -39.63
CA GLY A 48 3.89 44.89 -38.23
C GLY A 48 2.46 44.68 -37.72
N GLU A 49 1.56 45.63 -37.98
CA GLU A 49 0.16 45.54 -37.57
C GLU A 49 -0.60 44.43 -38.31
N VAL A 50 -0.30 44.25 -39.61
CA VAL A 50 -0.86 43.12 -40.38
C VAL A 50 -0.43 41.79 -39.79
N LEU A 51 0.85 41.65 -39.41
CA LEU A 51 1.35 40.44 -38.76
C LEU A 51 0.62 40.15 -37.44
N GLU A 52 0.41 41.17 -36.61
CA GLU A 52 -0.33 41.04 -35.35
C GLU A 52 -1.78 40.60 -35.57
N GLN A 53 -2.47 41.21 -36.52
CA GLN A 53 -3.86 40.84 -36.87
C GLN A 53 -3.97 39.41 -37.38
N VAL A 54 -3.04 38.98 -38.24
CA VAL A 54 -3.01 37.61 -38.77
C VAL A 54 -2.67 36.61 -37.66
N ALA A 55 -1.70 36.92 -36.81
CA ALA A 55 -1.35 36.09 -35.65
C ALA A 55 -2.54 35.92 -34.70
N ASN A 56 -3.20 37.03 -34.33
CA ASN A 56 -4.38 36.99 -33.46
C ASN A 56 -5.51 36.15 -34.08
N ARG A 57 -5.77 36.32 -35.38
CA ARG A 57 -6.80 35.56 -36.09
C ARG A 57 -6.52 34.06 -36.11
N GLU A 58 -5.29 33.65 -36.39
CA GLU A 58 -4.90 32.23 -36.42
C GLU A 58 -4.92 31.60 -35.02
N VAL A 59 -4.48 32.34 -33.99
CA VAL A 59 -4.61 31.92 -32.59
C VAL A 59 -6.07 31.65 -32.25
N VAL A 60 -6.96 32.62 -32.46
CA VAL A 60 -8.39 32.49 -32.15
C VAL A 60 -9.01 31.32 -32.90
N ARG A 61 -8.64 31.13 -34.17
CA ARG A 61 -9.12 30.02 -34.99
C ARG A 61 -8.66 28.66 -34.46
N TYR A 62 -7.40 28.54 -34.07
CA TYR A 62 -6.84 27.31 -33.51
C TYR A 62 -7.52 26.90 -32.20
N PHE A 63 -7.76 27.87 -31.31
CA PHE A 63 -8.49 27.62 -30.06
C PHE A 63 -10.00 27.38 -30.25
N ALA A 64 -10.59 27.87 -31.34
CA ALA A 64 -11.97 27.56 -31.69
C ALA A 64 -12.14 26.14 -32.27
N GLU A 65 -11.12 25.62 -32.96
CA GLU A 65 -11.12 24.26 -33.54
C GLU A 65 -10.69 23.20 -32.52
N THR A 66 -9.84 23.55 -31.55
CA THR A 66 -9.22 22.59 -30.62
C THR A 66 -9.95 22.54 -29.29
N ASP A 67 -10.33 21.35 -28.84
CA ASP A 67 -10.91 21.17 -27.52
C ASP A 67 -9.85 21.43 -26.43
N THR A 68 -10.21 22.21 -25.42
CA THR A 68 -9.32 22.55 -24.28
C THR A 68 -8.78 21.31 -23.58
N ARG A 69 -9.56 20.21 -23.56
CA ARG A 69 -9.14 18.93 -23.01
C ARG A 69 -8.01 18.27 -23.81
N GLU A 70 -7.98 18.47 -25.11
CA GLU A 70 -6.95 17.92 -26.00
C GLU A 70 -5.62 18.67 -25.86
N LEU A 71 -5.69 19.99 -25.66
CA LEU A 71 -4.53 20.83 -25.33
C LEU A 71 -3.84 20.41 -24.02
N LEU A 72 -4.64 20.09 -22.99
CA LEU A 72 -4.13 19.61 -21.70
C LEU A 72 -3.52 18.20 -21.78
N SER A 73 -3.92 17.39 -22.76
CA SER A 73 -3.48 16.00 -22.91
C SER A 73 -2.24 15.86 -23.81
N LYS A 74 -2.20 16.56 -24.95
CA LYS A 74 -1.11 16.49 -25.94
C LYS A 74 0.11 17.34 -25.57
N GLY A 75 -0.05 18.27 -24.63
CA GLY A 75 1.01 19.16 -24.15
C GLY A 75 1.05 20.49 -24.89
N GLN A 76 1.36 21.55 -24.15
CA GLN A 76 1.39 22.93 -24.64
C GLN A 76 2.47 23.16 -25.72
N GLU A 77 3.58 22.42 -25.66
CA GLU A 77 4.69 22.51 -26.62
C GLU A 77 4.28 22.03 -28.02
N PHE A 78 3.50 20.94 -28.10
CA PHE A 78 3.03 20.41 -29.39
C PHE A 78 2.04 21.38 -30.05
N ALA A 79 1.14 21.95 -29.26
CA ALA A 79 0.18 22.95 -29.73
C ALA A 79 0.89 24.23 -30.23
N ALA A 80 1.90 24.69 -29.50
CA ALA A 80 2.71 25.85 -29.89
C ALA A 80 3.45 25.61 -31.22
N ALA A 81 4.06 24.45 -31.40
CA ALA A 81 4.77 24.08 -32.62
C ALA A 81 3.81 23.97 -33.84
N GLU A 82 2.62 23.40 -33.63
CA GLU A 82 1.62 23.31 -34.69
C GLU A 82 1.11 24.70 -35.10
N LEU A 83 0.82 25.55 -34.12
CA LEU A 83 0.34 26.91 -34.35
C LEU A 83 1.41 27.76 -35.06
N GLN A 84 2.68 27.65 -34.67
CA GLN A 84 3.80 28.29 -35.36
C GLN A 84 3.85 27.90 -36.84
N ARG A 85 3.72 26.61 -37.14
CA ARG A 85 3.75 26.09 -38.52
C ARG A 85 2.57 26.61 -39.34
N ARG A 86 1.36 26.61 -38.76
CA ARG A 86 0.15 27.12 -39.43
C ARG A 86 0.26 28.62 -39.71
N LEU A 87 0.73 29.39 -38.74
CA LEU A 87 0.90 30.84 -38.88
C LEU A 87 1.96 31.18 -39.94
N GLN A 88 3.10 30.49 -39.96
CA GLN A 88 4.11 30.66 -41.00
C GLN A 88 3.54 30.35 -42.39
N ALA A 89 2.84 29.23 -42.54
CA ALA A 89 2.24 28.85 -43.82
C ALA A 89 1.24 29.90 -44.33
N ARG A 90 0.47 30.53 -43.41
CA ARG A 90 -0.51 31.58 -43.75
C ARG A 90 0.14 32.87 -44.19
N ILE A 91 1.20 33.29 -43.50
CA ILE A 91 2.00 34.47 -43.85
C ILE A 91 2.62 34.28 -45.24
N ASP A 92 3.17 33.09 -45.49
CA ASP A 92 3.82 32.77 -46.76
C ASP A 92 2.81 32.61 -47.91
N SER A 93 1.60 32.12 -47.66
CA SER A 93 0.60 31.90 -48.73
C SER A 93 -0.24 33.14 -49.08
N ASP A 94 -0.70 33.89 -48.09
CA ASP A 94 -1.78 34.86 -48.30
C ASP A 94 -1.28 36.31 -48.36
N TYR A 95 -0.14 36.60 -47.71
CA TYR A 95 0.34 37.96 -47.49
C TYR A 95 1.77 38.22 -47.98
N HIS A 96 2.60 37.18 -48.06
CA HIS A 96 3.99 37.27 -48.55
C HIS A 96 4.78 38.39 -47.84
N LEU A 97 4.66 38.48 -46.51
CA LEU A 97 5.28 39.56 -45.72
C LEU A 97 6.82 39.47 -45.64
N GLY A 98 7.42 38.36 -46.08
CA GLY A 98 8.88 38.16 -45.98
C GLY A 98 9.38 37.96 -44.55
N VAL A 99 8.53 37.45 -43.66
CA VAL A 99 8.82 37.27 -42.22
C VAL A 99 8.91 35.79 -41.88
N LYS A 100 9.89 35.43 -41.05
CA LYS A 100 10.06 34.09 -40.49
C LYS A 100 9.78 34.10 -39.00
N ILE A 101 8.87 33.24 -38.54
CA ILE A 101 8.53 33.08 -37.13
C ILE A 101 9.54 32.13 -36.49
N LEU A 102 10.22 32.63 -35.47
CA LEU A 102 11.24 31.88 -34.72
C LEU A 102 10.60 31.11 -33.57
N PHE A 103 9.69 31.75 -32.84
CA PHE A 103 9.08 31.17 -31.66
C PHE A 103 7.67 31.71 -31.43
N LEU A 104 6.79 30.82 -30.97
CA LEU A 104 5.46 31.12 -30.46
C LEU A 104 5.26 30.34 -29.16
N GLY A 105 4.97 31.03 -28.06
CA GLY A 105 4.78 30.41 -26.75
C GLY A 105 3.32 30.39 -26.29
N LEU A 106 2.83 29.26 -25.81
CA LEU A 106 1.50 29.10 -25.21
C LEU A 106 1.67 28.99 -23.68
N GLN A 107 2.04 30.08 -23.01
CA GLN A 107 2.67 29.95 -21.69
C GLN A 107 1.68 29.89 -20.52
N ASP A 108 0.47 30.45 -20.61
CA ASP A 108 -0.46 30.46 -19.48
C ASP A 108 -1.93 30.44 -19.94
N ILE A 109 -2.53 29.25 -20.00
CA ILE A 109 -3.99 29.09 -20.19
C ILE A 109 -4.60 28.88 -18.80
N HIS A 110 -5.08 29.95 -18.18
CA HIS A 110 -5.78 29.87 -16.89
C HIS A 110 -7.31 29.87 -17.09
N PRO A 111 -8.04 28.84 -16.58
CA PRO A 111 -9.48 28.87 -16.53
C PRO A 111 -9.99 30.06 -15.69
N PRO A 112 -11.05 30.76 -16.10
CA PRO A 112 -11.63 31.84 -15.29
C PRO A 112 -12.14 31.29 -13.95
N VAL A 113 -11.80 32.01 -12.88
CA VAL A 113 -12.02 31.68 -11.44
C VAL A 113 -13.46 31.30 -11.03
N ARG A 114 -14.46 31.40 -11.92
CA ARG A 114 -15.88 31.11 -11.60
C ARG A 114 -16.32 29.66 -11.80
N VAL A 115 -15.49 28.79 -12.39
CA VAL A 115 -15.85 27.37 -12.69
C VAL A 115 -15.09 26.34 -11.84
N ALA A 116 -14.32 26.75 -10.83
CA ALA A 116 -13.55 25.82 -10.00
C ALA A 116 -14.45 24.87 -9.18
N ALA A 117 -15.55 25.38 -8.61
CA ALA A 117 -16.36 24.63 -7.65
C ALA A 117 -17.11 23.42 -8.25
N ASP A 118 -17.66 23.56 -9.47
CA ASP A 118 -18.43 22.47 -10.10
C ASP A 118 -17.51 21.37 -10.67
N TYR A 119 -16.30 21.73 -11.11
CA TYR A 119 -15.30 20.76 -11.57
C TYR A 119 -14.68 19.98 -10.39
N GLU A 120 -14.46 20.64 -9.26
CA GLU A 120 -13.96 20.00 -8.04
C GLU A 120 -14.93 18.91 -7.55
N GLN A 121 -16.25 19.12 -7.67
CA GLN A 121 -17.24 18.09 -7.33
C GLN A 121 -17.18 16.86 -8.25
N VAL A 122 -17.05 17.05 -9.57
CA VAL A 122 -16.98 15.92 -10.52
C VAL A 122 -15.68 15.12 -10.36
N VAL A 123 -14.57 15.80 -10.11
CA VAL A 123 -13.27 15.16 -9.85
C VAL A 123 -13.29 14.42 -8.51
N SER A 124 -13.80 15.05 -7.44
CA SER A 124 -13.97 14.43 -6.13
C SER A 124 -14.90 13.21 -6.18
N ALA A 125 -16.02 13.30 -6.90
CA ALA A 125 -16.93 12.18 -7.07
C ALA A 125 -16.28 11.00 -7.81
N ARG A 126 -15.51 11.26 -8.87
CA ARG A 126 -14.75 10.20 -9.58
C ARG A 126 -13.69 9.56 -8.69
N GLN A 127 -12.95 10.38 -7.94
CA GLN A 127 -11.95 9.89 -7.01
C GLN A 127 -12.60 9.04 -5.92
N GLY A 128 -13.75 9.47 -5.39
CA GLY A 128 -14.52 8.73 -4.38
C GLY A 128 -15.01 7.37 -4.87
N VAL A 129 -15.46 7.27 -6.14
CA VAL A 129 -15.86 5.97 -6.72
C VAL A 129 -14.67 5.02 -6.82
N GLU A 130 -13.51 5.50 -7.28
CA GLU A 130 -12.33 4.63 -7.38
C GLU A 130 -11.81 4.24 -5.99
N THR A 131 -11.79 5.16 -5.02
CA THR A 131 -11.44 4.84 -3.63
C THR A 131 -12.37 3.77 -3.05
N ASN A 132 -13.70 3.94 -3.17
CA ASN A 132 -14.66 2.94 -2.68
C ASN A 132 -14.48 1.58 -3.36
N ARG A 133 -14.14 1.56 -4.67
CA ARG A 133 -13.87 0.32 -5.40
C ARG A 133 -12.61 -0.37 -4.87
N LEU A 134 -11.54 0.39 -4.66
CA LEU A 134 -10.28 -0.12 -4.12
C LEU A 134 -10.46 -0.65 -2.70
N ASP A 135 -11.20 0.06 -1.85
CA ASP A 135 -11.49 -0.37 -0.49
C ASP A 135 -12.31 -1.66 -0.46
N ALA A 136 -13.32 -1.80 -1.33
CA ALA A 136 -14.10 -3.03 -1.44
C ALA A 136 -13.25 -4.23 -1.89
N VAL A 137 -12.36 -4.02 -2.87
CA VAL A 137 -11.41 -5.07 -3.33
C VAL A 137 -10.43 -5.44 -2.24
N ALA A 138 -9.90 -4.45 -1.51
CA ALA A 138 -8.99 -4.68 -0.39
C ALA A 138 -9.68 -5.47 0.73
N PHE A 139 -10.91 -5.11 1.09
CA PHE A 139 -11.70 -5.79 2.12
C PHE A 139 -11.99 -7.25 1.74
N ALA A 140 -12.42 -7.49 0.49
CA ALA A 140 -12.67 -8.85 -0.01
C ALA A 140 -11.40 -9.71 0.00
N SER A 141 -10.28 -9.14 -0.45
CA SER A 141 -8.98 -9.82 -0.48
C SER A 141 -8.48 -10.14 0.93
N ALA A 142 -8.59 -9.19 1.86
CA ALA A 142 -8.21 -9.38 3.26
C ALA A 142 -9.06 -10.48 3.92
N THR A 143 -10.36 -10.49 3.68
CA THR A 143 -11.27 -11.50 4.23
C THR A 143 -10.95 -12.89 3.70
N ASN A 144 -10.72 -13.03 2.39
CA ASN A 144 -10.35 -14.32 1.79
C ASN A 144 -8.99 -14.81 2.31
N LEU A 145 -8.00 -13.93 2.41
CA LEU A 145 -6.68 -14.27 2.95
C LEU A 145 -6.77 -14.73 4.41
N LEU A 146 -7.55 -14.05 5.25
CA LEU A 146 -7.77 -14.48 6.63
C LEU A 146 -8.38 -15.88 6.69
N ALA A 147 -9.41 -16.16 5.90
CA ALA A 147 -10.02 -17.49 5.83
C ALA A 147 -9.04 -18.58 5.38
N GLU A 148 -8.22 -18.29 4.35
CA GLU A 148 -7.20 -19.23 3.87
C GLU A 148 -6.10 -19.47 4.90
N THR A 149 -5.62 -18.43 5.58
CA THR A 149 -4.59 -18.57 6.62
C THR A 149 -5.09 -19.40 7.79
N GLU A 150 -6.34 -19.21 8.21
CA GLU A 150 -6.95 -19.97 9.29
C GLU A 150 -7.15 -21.44 8.90
N ALA A 151 -7.63 -21.71 7.68
CA ALA A 151 -7.75 -23.07 7.18
C ALA A 151 -6.39 -23.79 7.14
N ARG A 152 -5.34 -23.11 6.65
CA ARG A 152 -3.97 -23.64 6.65
C ARG A 152 -3.43 -23.87 8.07
N ARG A 153 -3.72 -22.95 9.00
CA ARG A 153 -3.34 -23.09 10.41
C ARG A 153 -3.92 -24.36 11.01
N ILE A 154 -5.22 -24.59 10.82
CA ILE A 154 -5.91 -25.79 11.32
C ILE A 154 -5.29 -27.06 10.72
N ILE A 155 -5.09 -27.11 9.40
CA ILE A 155 -4.49 -28.28 8.73
C ILE A 155 -3.08 -28.57 9.28
N ASN A 156 -2.25 -27.54 9.42
CA ASN A 156 -0.89 -27.70 9.94
C ASN A 156 -0.89 -28.15 11.41
N GLU A 157 -1.78 -27.61 12.23
CA GLU A 157 -1.91 -28.01 13.64
C GLU A 157 -2.38 -29.45 13.80
N GLU A 158 -3.39 -29.88 13.04
CA GLU A 158 -3.84 -31.28 13.06
C GLU A 158 -2.77 -32.23 12.49
N GLY A 159 -2.06 -31.80 11.43
CA GLY A 159 -0.92 -32.53 10.87
C GLY A 159 0.21 -32.72 11.90
N ALA A 160 0.57 -31.65 12.62
CA ALA A 160 1.55 -31.70 13.68
C ALA A 160 1.08 -32.56 14.86
N ARG A 161 -0.19 -32.43 15.28
CA ARG A 161 -0.76 -33.24 16.37
C ARG A 161 -0.79 -34.72 16.04
N SER A 162 -1.19 -35.10 14.84
CA SER A 162 -1.22 -36.50 14.40
C SER A 162 0.19 -37.11 14.35
N THR A 163 1.17 -36.36 13.81
CA THR A 163 2.58 -36.77 13.77
C THR A 163 3.14 -36.93 15.18
N ASN A 164 2.91 -35.97 16.07
CA ASN A 164 3.36 -36.05 17.47
C ASN A 164 2.75 -37.24 18.19
N ARG A 165 1.45 -37.52 18.00
CA ARG A 165 0.80 -38.72 18.55
C ARG A 165 1.47 -39.99 18.04
N LEU A 166 1.74 -40.09 16.75
CA LEU A 166 2.41 -41.26 16.18
C LEU A 166 3.80 -41.47 16.80
N VAL A 167 4.60 -40.40 16.85
CA VAL A 167 5.95 -40.44 17.44
C VAL A 167 5.90 -40.82 18.92
N GLU A 168 4.97 -40.26 19.69
CA GLU A 168 4.78 -40.58 21.11
C GLU A 168 4.41 -42.06 21.30
N LYS A 169 3.49 -42.61 20.50
CA LYS A 169 3.10 -44.02 20.57
C LYS A 169 4.26 -44.94 20.17
N VAL A 170 5.00 -44.62 19.12
CA VAL A 170 6.20 -45.37 18.72
C VAL A 170 7.27 -45.34 19.81
N ALA A 171 7.55 -44.18 20.39
CA ALA A 171 8.51 -44.04 21.48
C ALA A 171 8.06 -44.81 22.73
N THR A 172 6.76 -44.79 23.05
CA THR A 172 6.19 -45.53 24.19
C THR A 172 6.30 -47.04 23.96
N ALA A 173 6.01 -47.52 22.75
CA ALA A 173 6.15 -48.93 22.39
C ALA A 173 7.61 -49.37 22.50
N ALA A 174 8.55 -48.61 21.93
CA ALA A 174 9.98 -48.88 22.05
C ALA A 174 10.45 -48.92 23.51
N ARG A 175 9.98 -47.97 24.34
CA ARG A 175 10.25 -47.99 25.78
C ARG A 175 9.71 -49.25 26.44
N PHE A 176 8.49 -49.65 26.13
CA PHE A 176 7.88 -50.86 26.69
C PHE A 176 8.67 -52.12 26.31
N THR A 177 9.09 -52.25 25.04
CA THR A 177 9.94 -53.36 24.58
C THR A 177 11.24 -53.41 25.36
N ASN A 178 11.93 -52.27 25.53
CA ASN A 178 13.18 -52.22 26.31
C ASN A 178 12.97 -52.59 27.78
N LEU A 179 11.86 -52.14 28.38
CA LEU A 179 11.51 -52.48 29.77
C LEU A 179 11.19 -53.97 29.92
N LEU A 180 10.49 -54.57 28.96
CA LEU A 180 10.18 -56.00 28.95
C LEU A 180 11.47 -56.83 28.89
N THR A 181 12.42 -56.45 28.03
CA THR A 181 13.74 -57.10 27.95
C THR A 181 14.52 -56.99 29.26
N ALA A 182 14.49 -55.83 29.93
CA ALA A 182 15.14 -55.66 31.22
C ALA A 182 14.47 -56.49 32.34
N TYR A 183 13.14 -56.57 32.33
CA TYR A 183 12.38 -57.37 33.29
C TYR A 183 12.62 -58.87 33.11
N SER A 184 12.63 -59.37 31.87
CA SER A 184 12.88 -60.78 31.59
C SER A 184 14.29 -61.22 32.00
N ALA A 185 15.27 -60.32 31.92
CA ALA A 185 16.64 -60.58 32.37
C ALA A 185 16.74 -60.71 33.90
N SER A 186 16.04 -59.87 34.69
CA SER A 186 16.01 -59.98 36.16
C SER A 186 14.75 -59.37 36.80
N PRO A 187 13.71 -60.20 37.06
CA PRO A 187 12.43 -59.72 37.60
C PRO A 187 12.51 -59.13 39.02
N VAL A 188 13.42 -59.61 39.86
CA VAL A 188 13.53 -59.18 41.26
C VAL A 188 14.22 -57.82 41.37
N VAL A 189 15.37 -57.65 40.71
CA VAL A 189 16.14 -56.39 40.72
C VAL A 189 15.32 -55.27 40.08
N TYR A 190 14.62 -55.57 38.98
CA TYR A 190 13.78 -54.60 38.29
C TYR A 190 12.65 -54.05 39.18
N ARG A 191 11.93 -54.92 39.92
CA ARG A 191 10.85 -54.49 40.83
C ARG A 191 11.35 -53.57 41.95
N HIS A 192 12.47 -53.92 42.58
CA HIS A 192 13.07 -53.08 43.62
C HIS A 192 13.52 -51.72 43.07
N ARG A 193 14.13 -51.71 41.88
CA ARG A 193 14.53 -50.46 41.21
C ARG A 193 13.33 -49.56 40.89
N MET A 194 12.26 -50.12 40.32
CA MET A 194 11.06 -49.34 39.99
C MET A 194 10.39 -48.79 41.25
N PHE A 195 10.34 -49.57 42.34
CA PHE A 195 9.84 -49.10 43.64
C PHE A 195 10.68 -47.93 44.18
N LEU A 196 12.00 -48.08 44.23
CA LEU A 196 12.89 -47.02 44.70
C LEU A 196 12.81 -45.77 43.81
N GLN A 197 12.66 -45.93 42.49
CA GLN A 197 12.51 -44.81 41.55
C GLN A 197 11.17 -44.09 41.73
N ALA A 198 10.06 -44.82 41.88
CA ALA A 198 8.75 -44.24 42.17
C ALA A 198 8.75 -43.52 43.53
N TYR A 199 9.35 -44.13 44.54
CA TYR A 199 9.54 -43.53 45.87
C TYR A 199 10.37 -42.25 45.78
N THR A 200 11.51 -42.28 45.07
CA THR A 200 12.36 -41.09 44.88
C THR A 200 11.63 -39.97 44.15
N ASN A 201 10.89 -40.30 43.08
CA ASN A 201 10.13 -39.32 42.30
C ASN A 201 8.98 -38.70 43.11
N GLY A 202 8.23 -39.51 43.87
CA GLY A 202 7.16 -39.00 44.74
C GLY A 202 7.69 -38.09 45.84
N LEU A 203 8.92 -38.34 46.30
CA LEU A 203 9.61 -37.54 47.28
C LEU A 203 10.42 -36.37 46.70
N ALA A 204 10.42 -36.16 45.38
CA ALA A 204 11.25 -35.14 44.72
C ALA A 204 10.79 -33.71 45.03
N ASN A 205 9.50 -33.50 45.34
CA ASN A 205 8.91 -32.19 45.64
C ASN A 205 8.49 -32.02 47.11
N SER A 206 8.90 -32.92 48.01
CA SER A 206 8.55 -32.85 49.44
C SER A 206 9.72 -32.34 50.28
N ARG A 207 9.46 -31.42 51.21
CA ARG A 207 10.42 -30.99 52.24
C ARG A 207 10.67 -32.14 53.20
N LYS A 208 11.93 -32.60 53.32
CA LYS A 208 12.32 -33.71 54.19
C LYS A 208 12.97 -33.15 55.45
N ILE A 209 12.55 -33.64 56.61
CA ILE A 209 13.18 -33.34 57.91
C ILE A 209 13.61 -34.68 58.49
N ILE A 210 14.92 -34.89 58.64
CA ILE A 210 15.48 -36.12 59.21
C ILE A 210 15.97 -35.79 60.61
N PHE A 211 15.41 -36.45 61.62
CA PHE A 211 15.88 -36.36 63.00
C PHE A 211 16.91 -37.47 63.22
N THR A 212 18.17 -37.11 63.49
CA THR A 212 19.18 -38.05 63.98
C THR A 212 19.16 -38.02 65.51
N SER A 213 18.85 -39.14 66.16
CA SER A 213 18.88 -39.22 67.61
C SER A 213 20.28 -39.58 68.08
N THR A 214 20.93 -38.63 68.78
CA THR A 214 21.69 -38.91 70.01
C THR A 214 21.89 -37.62 70.83
N ASN A 215 21.74 -36.41 70.30
CA ASN A 215 21.58 -35.19 71.11
C ASN A 215 20.68 -34.17 70.40
N MET A 216 19.65 -33.68 71.10
CA MET A 216 18.50 -32.95 70.55
C MET A 216 18.75 -31.44 70.32
N ASP A 217 19.97 -31.01 69.99
CA ASP A 217 20.30 -29.58 69.85
C ASP A 217 20.58 -29.10 68.42
N GLU A 218 20.58 -29.99 67.41
CA GLU A 218 20.88 -29.57 66.04
C GLU A 218 19.84 -30.06 65.02
N VAL A 219 18.92 -29.15 64.65
CA VAL A 219 17.97 -29.37 63.55
C VAL A 219 18.68 -29.04 62.23
N ILE A 220 19.27 -30.04 61.58
CA ILE A 220 19.81 -29.87 60.23
C ILE A 220 18.66 -29.93 59.22
N GLN A 221 18.27 -28.77 58.71
CA GLN A 221 17.27 -28.64 57.66
C GLN A 221 17.91 -28.95 56.30
N TYR A 222 17.67 -30.15 55.77
CA TYR A 222 18.17 -30.50 54.43
C TYR A 222 17.11 -30.19 53.37
N ASP A 223 17.32 -29.11 52.62
CA ASP A 223 16.55 -28.83 51.41
C ASP A 223 17.10 -29.66 50.25
N ALA A 224 16.33 -30.66 49.80
CA ALA A 224 16.74 -31.55 48.72
C ALA A 224 16.80 -30.84 47.34
N GLN A 225 16.52 -29.54 47.25
CA GLN A 225 16.74 -28.74 46.05
C GLN A 225 18.20 -28.34 45.83
N GLN A 226 19.07 -28.44 46.85
CA GLN A 226 20.49 -28.24 46.65
C GLN A 226 21.14 -29.59 46.30
N ARG A 227 21.70 -29.67 45.08
CA ARG A 227 22.59 -30.77 44.67
C ARG A 227 23.56 -31.00 45.83
N LEU A 228 23.61 -32.22 46.35
CA LEU A 228 24.57 -32.64 47.38
C LEU A 228 25.94 -32.05 47.02
N SER A 229 26.38 -31.05 47.79
CA SER A 229 27.70 -30.46 47.64
C SER A 229 28.71 -31.59 47.74
N SER A 230 29.62 -31.65 46.77
CA SER A 230 30.65 -32.70 46.61
C SER A 230 31.52 -32.94 47.84
N ASP A 231 31.44 -32.06 48.84
CA ASP A 231 32.15 -32.10 50.11
C ASP A 231 31.71 -33.28 51.03
N ILE A 232 30.43 -33.67 50.98
CA ILE A 232 29.92 -34.78 51.84
C ILE A 232 30.41 -36.15 51.35
N ILE A 233 30.55 -36.32 50.03
CA ILE A 233 31.08 -37.57 49.44
C ILE A 233 32.57 -37.75 49.80
N GLN A 234 33.31 -36.66 50.01
CA GLN A 234 34.73 -36.71 50.33
C GLN A 234 35.01 -37.10 51.79
N ARG A 235 34.08 -36.77 52.72
CA ARG A 235 34.17 -37.16 54.13
C ARG A 235 33.78 -38.61 54.43
N LEU A 236 33.14 -39.29 53.47
CA LEU A 236 32.76 -40.71 53.58
C LEU A 236 33.78 -41.65 52.91
N ALA A 237 34.89 -41.12 52.40
CA ALA A 237 36.00 -41.95 51.93
C ALA A 237 36.74 -42.52 53.15
N PRO A 238 36.95 -43.86 53.22
CA PRO A 238 37.67 -44.45 54.34
C PRO A 238 39.10 -43.89 54.42
N PRO A 239 39.67 -43.73 55.63
CA PRO A 239 41.02 -43.20 55.77
C PRO A 239 41.99 -44.10 55.01
N LYS A 240 42.79 -43.49 54.11
CA LYS A 240 43.88 -44.18 53.44
C LYS A 240 44.81 -44.76 54.52
N LYS A 241 44.96 -46.07 54.51
CA LYS A 241 46.11 -46.74 55.14
C LYS A 241 47.36 -46.48 54.31
#